data_AF-E4WUN6-F1
#
_entry.id   AF-E4WUN6-F1
#
_cell.length_a   1.000
_cell.length_b   1.000
_cell.length_c   1.000
_cell.angle_alpha   90.00
_cell.angle_beta   90.00
_cell.angle_gamma   90.00
#
_symmetry.space_group_name_H-M   'P 1'
#
loop_
_entity.id
_entity.type
_entity.pdbx_description
1 polymer ?
#
loop_
_entity_poly.entity_id
_entity_poly.type
_entity_poly.pdbx_seq_one_letter_code
_entity_poly.pdbx_strand_id
1 'polypeptide(L)'
;MNKLNLNKPDKETRDHIRELYDEYENQTTPEAKWVKDLDKLELIHQAISYERSDRLDLTGIIENTQAKVKTDAGKELLRELENERNAQKQKTTDKPE
;
A
#
# COMPACT_ATOMS: atom_id res chain seq x y z
N MET A 1 24.27 11.25 31.64
CA MET A 1 23.26 11.10 30.57
C MET A 1 23.56 12.12 29.48
N ASN A 2 24.17 11.69 28.38
CA ASN A 2 24.33 12.56 27.20
C ASN A 2 22.94 12.78 26.61
N LYS A 3 22.44 14.01 26.68
CA LYS A 3 21.26 14.41 25.89
C LYS A 3 21.66 14.23 24.43
N LEU A 4 20.96 13.36 23.70
CA LEU A 4 21.10 13.34 22.24
C LEU A 4 20.81 14.76 21.75
N ASN A 5 21.82 15.44 21.22
CA ASN A 5 21.62 16.61 20.39
C ASN A 5 21.01 16.12 19.08
N LEU A 6 19.69 16.02 19.06
CA LEU A 6 18.94 15.95 17.80
C LEU A 6 19.16 17.29 17.11
N ASN A 7 20.09 17.31 16.15
CA ASN A 7 20.22 18.43 15.23
C ASN A 7 18.85 18.65 14.60
N LYS A 8 18.21 19.77 14.94
CA LYS A 8 16.98 20.17 14.30
C LYS A 8 17.28 20.32 12.80
N PRO A 9 16.44 19.77 11.91
CA PRO A 9 16.63 19.96 10.48
C PRO A 9 16.66 21.46 10.19
N ASP A 10 17.57 21.87 9.30
CA ASP A 10 17.63 23.25 8.84
C ASP A 10 16.34 23.62 8.08
N LYS A 11 16.20 24.93 7.81
CA LYS A 11 15.00 25.48 7.16
C LYS A 11 14.75 24.82 5.81
N GLU A 12 15.78 24.58 5.03
CA GLU A 12 15.68 24.04 3.67
C GLU A 12 15.16 22.60 3.70
N THR A 13 15.73 21.75 4.56
CA THR A 13 15.28 20.38 4.76
C THR A 13 13.82 20.32 5.18
N ARG A 14 13.41 21.18 6.11
CA ARG A 14 12.01 21.25 6.58
C ARG A 14 11.05 21.64 5.46
N ASP A 15 11.40 22.67 4.69
CA ASP A 15 10.56 23.18 3.62
C ASP A 15 10.46 22.14 2.48
N HIS A 16 11.56 21.45 2.16
CA HIS A 16 11.56 20.37 1.17
C HIS A 16 10.69 19.17 1.57
N ILE A 17 10.76 18.72 2.83
CA ILE A 17 9.87 17.64 3.33
C ILE A 17 8.39 18.06 3.24
N ARG A 18 8.10 19.34 3.51
CA ARG A 18 6.74 19.87 3.40
C ARG A 18 6.26 19.84 1.95
N GLU A 19 7.09 20.25 1.02
CA GLU A 19 6.79 20.20 -0.42
C GLU A 19 6.51 18.77 -0.88
N LEU A 20 7.35 17.79 -0.50
CA LEU A 20 7.14 16.38 -0.84
C LEU A 20 5.82 15.83 -0.27
N TYR A 21 5.50 16.20 0.98
CA TYR A 21 4.23 15.82 1.60
C TYR A 21 3.04 16.41 0.84
N ASP A 22 3.08 17.71 0.54
CA ASP A 22 2.02 18.40 -0.18
C ASP A 22 1.88 17.86 -1.62
N GLU A 23 2.98 17.47 -2.27
CA GLU A 23 2.99 16.82 -3.60
C GLU A 23 2.28 15.45 -3.57
N TYR A 24 2.62 14.60 -2.60
CA TYR A 24 2.02 13.28 -2.41
C TYR A 24 0.52 13.37 -2.07
N GLU A 25 0.15 14.24 -1.13
CA GLU A 25 -1.24 14.39 -0.68
C GLU A 25 -2.15 14.95 -1.80
N ASN A 26 -1.67 15.94 -2.54
CA ASN A 26 -2.43 16.53 -3.63
C ASN A 26 -2.29 15.76 -4.95
N GLN A 27 -1.45 14.72 -5.01
CA GLN A 27 -1.19 13.91 -6.19
C GLN A 27 -0.84 14.74 -7.43
N THR A 28 0.00 15.77 -7.28
CA THR A 28 0.26 16.76 -8.34
C THR A 28 1.17 16.25 -9.45
N THR A 29 2.03 15.27 -9.16
CA THR A 29 2.99 14.69 -10.11
C THR A 29 2.63 13.24 -10.50
N PRO A 30 3.15 12.72 -11.63
CA PRO A 30 3.07 11.29 -11.95
C PRO A 30 3.64 10.40 -10.85
N GLU A 31 4.76 10.80 -10.25
CA GLU A 31 5.44 10.11 -9.15
C GLU A 31 4.53 10.03 -7.92
N ALA A 32 3.94 11.15 -7.48
CA ALA A 32 3.01 11.17 -6.36
C ALA A 32 1.77 10.30 -6.60
N LYS A 33 1.23 10.30 -7.82
CA LYS A 33 0.12 9.41 -8.21
C LYS A 33 0.52 7.94 -8.10
N TRP A 34 1.72 7.62 -8.58
CA TRP A 34 2.26 6.26 -8.53
C TRP A 34 2.52 5.79 -7.10
N VAL A 35 3.20 6.60 -6.29
CA VAL A 35 3.46 6.30 -4.87
C VAL A 35 2.16 6.12 -4.08
N LYS A 36 1.12 6.92 -4.36
CA LYS A 36 -0.19 6.74 -3.74
C LYS A 36 -0.84 5.41 -4.12
N ASP A 37 -0.60 4.90 -5.32
CA ASP A 37 -1.09 3.58 -5.71
C ASP A 37 -0.28 2.45 -5.10
N LEU A 38 1.05 2.60 -5.01
CA LEU A 38 1.92 1.65 -4.29
C LEU A 38 1.51 1.47 -2.84
N ASP A 39 1.21 2.55 -2.12
CA ASP A 39 0.71 2.52 -0.73
C ASP A 39 -0.58 1.67 -0.59
N LYS A 40 -1.49 1.77 -1.57
CA LYS A 40 -2.72 0.96 -1.61
C LYS A 40 -2.47 -0.50 -1.95
N LEU A 41 -1.57 -0.76 -2.90
CA LEU A 41 -1.19 -2.11 -3.30
C LEU A 41 -0.50 -2.85 -2.16
N GLU A 42 0.34 -2.16 -1.39
CA GLU A 42 0.99 -2.68 -0.19
C GLU A 42 -0.06 -3.08 0.85
N LEU A 43 -1.05 -2.23 1.13
CA LEU A 43 -2.17 -2.56 2.02
C LEU A 43 -2.96 -3.79 1.56
N ILE A 44 -3.23 -3.92 0.26
CA ILE A 44 -3.92 -5.09 -0.30
C ILE A 44 -3.06 -6.35 -0.14
N HIS A 45 -1.77 -6.27 -0.42
CA HIS A 45 -0.84 -7.40 -0.26
C HIS A 45 -0.78 -7.86 1.21
N GLN A 46 -0.72 -6.93 2.16
CA GLN A 46 -0.82 -7.24 3.59
C GLN A 46 -2.13 -7.93 3.93
N ALA A 47 -3.28 -7.40 3.46
CA ALA A 47 -4.58 -7.99 3.71
C ALA A 47 -4.66 -9.44 3.19
N ILE A 48 -4.19 -9.71 1.97
CA ILE A 48 -4.10 -11.07 1.42
C ILE A 48 -3.25 -11.98 2.31
N SER A 49 -2.11 -11.49 2.78
CA SER A 49 -1.23 -12.26 3.69
C SER A 49 -1.92 -12.61 5.02
N TYR A 50 -2.68 -11.68 5.59
CA TYR A 50 -3.44 -11.88 6.84
C TYR A 50 -4.65 -12.81 6.67
N GLU A 51 -5.37 -12.74 5.54
CA GLU A 51 -6.42 -13.72 5.23
C GLU A 51 -5.86 -15.16 5.28
N ARG A 52 -4.63 -15.32 4.79
CA ARG A 52 -3.93 -16.62 4.76
C ARG A 52 -3.42 -17.07 6.12
N SER A 53 -2.76 -16.19 6.89
CA SER A 53 -2.15 -16.61 8.17
C SER A 53 -3.16 -16.73 9.30
N ASP A 54 -4.13 -15.81 9.36
CA ASP A 54 -4.95 -15.60 10.55
C ASP A 54 -6.43 -15.98 10.32
N ARG A 55 -6.77 -16.49 9.13
CA ARG A 55 -8.13 -16.89 8.70
C ARG A 55 -9.16 -15.77 8.87
N LEU A 56 -8.73 -14.53 8.68
CA LEU A 56 -9.60 -13.35 8.67
C LEU A 56 -10.26 -13.18 7.31
N ASP A 57 -11.48 -12.63 7.28
CA ASP A 57 -12.08 -12.12 6.05
C ASP A 57 -11.81 -10.62 5.95
N LEU A 58 -10.95 -10.24 5.01
CA LEU A 58 -10.56 -8.85 4.75
C LEU A 58 -11.05 -8.39 3.37
N THR A 59 -12.02 -9.09 2.79
CA THR A 59 -12.58 -8.79 1.46
C THR A 59 -13.02 -7.33 1.34
N GLY A 60 -13.70 -6.79 2.34
CA GLY A 60 -14.16 -5.39 2.32
C GLY A 60 -13.03 -4.37 2.29
N ILE A 61 -11.89 -4.63 2.95
CA ILE A 61 -10.72 -3.75 2.90
C ILE A 61 -10.10 -3.79 1.51
N ILE A 62 -9.98 -5.00 0.95
CA ILE A 62 -9.40 -5.21 -0.39
C ILE A 62 -10.26 -4.48 -1.43
N GLU A 63 -11.57 -4.74 -1.50
CA GLU A 63 -12.47 -4.14 -2.50
C GLU A 63 -12.50 -2.59 -2.42
N ASN A 64 -12.59 -2.03 -1.21
CA ASN A 64 -12.57 -0.58 -1.00
C ASN A 64 -11.23 0.05 -1.44
N THR A 65 -10.12 -0.66 -1.26
CA THR A 65 -8.79 -0.16 -1.59
C THR A 65 -8.50 -0.28 -3.08
N GLN A 66 -8.91 -1.39 -3.70
CA GLN A 66 -8.81 -1.64 -5.14
C GLN A 66 -9.47 -0.54 -5.97
N ALA A 67 -10.67 -0.12 -5.57
CA ALA A 67 -11.44 0.93 -6.26
C ALA A 67 -10.71 2.29 -6.32
N LYS A 68 -9.65 2.48 -5.51
CA LYS A 68 -8.89 3.73 -5.40
C LYS A 68 -7.54 3.69 -6.12
N VAL A 69 -7.16 2.56 -6.73
CA VAL A 69 -5.97 2.44 -7.59
C VAL A 69 -6.27 3.07 -8.96
N LYS A 70 -5.43 4.00 -9.42
CA LYS A 70 -5.75 4.88 -10.56
C LYS A 70 -4.85 4.67 -11.77
N THR A 71 -3.55 4.56 -11.54
CA THR A 71 -2.52 4.43 -12.57
C THR A 71 -2.60 3.10 -13.31
N ASP A 72 -2.16 3.08 -14.56
CA ASP A 72 -2.19 1.86 -15.37
C ASP A 72 -1.23 0.80 -14.82
N ALA A 73 -0.01 1.20 -14.45
CA ALA A 73 0.93 0.33 -13.75
C ALA A 73 0.34 -0.21 -12.44
N GLY A 74 -0.42 0.60 -11.69
CA GLY A 74 -1.07 0.17 -10.46
C GLY A 74 -2.14 -0.87 -10.69
N LYS A 75 -2.95 -0.71 -11.74
CA LYS A 75 -3.96 -1.69 -12.15
C LYS A 75 -3.35 -3.00 -12.63
N GLU A 76 -2.18 -2.94 -13.27
CA GLU A 76 -1.46 -4.14 -13.68
C GLU A 76 -0.99 -4.96 -12.47
N LEU A 77 -0.31 -4.32 -11.52
CA LEU A 77 0.11 -4.99 -10.28
C LEU A 77 -1.09 -5.46 -9.45
N LEU A 78 -2.18 -4.68 -9.43
CA LEU A 78 -3.38 -5.09 -8.73
C LEU A 78 -3.92 -6.43 -9.25
N ARG A 79 -3.93 -6.61 -10.58
CA ARG A 79 -4.36 -7.84 -11.22
C ARG A 79 -3.51 -9.03 -10.80
N GLU A 80 -2.22 -8.83 -10.60
CA GLU A 80 -1.31 -9.88 -10.11
C GLU A 80 -1.67 -10.30 -8.67
N LEU A 81 -1.92 -9.33 -7.78
CA LEU A 81 -2.37 -9.60 -6.40
C LEU A 81 -3.72 -10.32 -6.36
N GLU A 82 -4.67 -9.97 -7.23
CA GLU A 82 -5.96 -10.65 -7.34
C GLU A 82 -5.79 -12.12 -7.77
N ASN A 83 -4.93 -12.37 -8.76
CA ASN A 83 -4.61 -13.72 -9.20
C ASN A 83 -3.98 -14.55 -8.07
N GLU A 84 -3.07 -13.95 -7.29
CA GLU A 84 -2.47 -14.59 -6.13
C GLU A 84 -3.54 -14.98 -5.10
N ARG A 85 -4.39 -14.03 -4.69
CA ARG A 85 -5.47 -14.26 -3.72
C ARG A 85 -6.42 -15.37 -4.17
N ASN A 86 -6.79 -15.38 -5.45
CA ASN A 86 -7.68 -16.40 -6.01
C ASN A 86 -7.04 -17.79 -5.99
N ALA A 87 -5.75 -17.88 -6.36
CA ALA A 87 -5.00 -19.14 -6.29
C ALA A 87 -4.88 -19.66 -4.84
N GLN A 88 -4.77 -18.77 -3.86
CA GLN A 88 -4.75 -19.14 -2.44
C GLN A 88 -6.09 -19.70 -1.99
N LYS A 89 -7.21 -19.06 -2.36
CA LYS A 89 -8.57 -19.53 -2.02
C LYS A 89 -8.86 -20.93 -2.58
N GLN A 90 -8.43 -21.21 -3.81
CA GLN A 90 -8.58 -22.55 -4.42
C GLN A 90 -7.82 -23.64 -3.64
N LYS A 91 -6.58 -23.36 -3.22
CA LYS A 91 -5.80 -24.31 -2.41
C LYS A 91 -6.43 -24.61 -1.05
N THR A 92 -7.14 -23.65 -0.45
CA THR A 92 -7.84 -23.86 0.82
C THR A 92 -9.13 -24.67 0.66
N THR A 93 -9.81 -24.63 -0.49
CA THR A 93 -11.04 -25.39 -0.74
C THR A 93 -10.77 -26.85 -1.13
N ASP A 94 -9.61 -27.15 -1.71
CA ASP A 94 -9.26 -28.50 -2.19
C ASP A 94 -8.61 -29.40 -1.13
N LYS A 95 -8.46 -28.92 0.11
CA LYS A 95 -7.85 -29.70 1.20
C LYS A 95 -8.93 -30.56 1.89
N PRO A 96 -8.85 -31.91 1.86
CA PRO A 96 -9.84 -32.77 2.51
C PRO A 96 -9.80 -32.58 4.03
N GLU A 97 -10.99 -32.62 4.65
CA GLU A 97 -11.23 -32.52 6.09
C GLU A 97 -10.44 -33.55 6.92
#